data_AF-A0A9X4QMX5-F1
#
_entry.id   AF-A0A9X4QMX5-F1
#
_cell.length_a   1.000
_cell.length_b   1.000
_cell.length_c   1.000
_cell.angle_alpha   90.00
_cell.angle_beta   90.00
_cell.angle_gamma   90.00
#
_symmetry.space_group_name_H-M   'P 1'
#
loop_
_entity.id
_entity.type
_entity.pdbx_description
1 polymer ?
#
loop_
_entity_poly.entity_id
_entity_poly.type
_entity_poly.pdbx_seq_one_letter_code
_entity_poly.pdbx_strand_id
1 'polypeptide(L)'
;MTTENKGFIRRYRPAIIIAALIVVVIVASNWSLPYVLYGPGSAEPVHPRVETDHKVDQKGELLFTTVSSYSKPNVFSIIYAWLNPKMDIQTQAKATGGTVSLSAYRNLMAWMRDSSEANALLAAYTAMDKKIDVKEQGIIVNSFIKETKAREHGLQEGDIITSVDGVKANNAEELSKYLSSKKGRRYGQAGGHARG
;
A
#
# COMPACT_ATOMS: atom_id res chain seq x y z
N MET A 1 -8.56 -55.35 -30.07
CA MET A 1 -9.31 -54.44 -30.96
C MET A 1 -9.38 -53.07 -30.30
N THR A 2 -8.44 -52.16 -30.60
CA THR A 2 -8.43 -50.78 -30.05
C THR A 2 -7.92 -49.79 -31.10
N THR A 3 -8.72 -49.59 -32.13
CA THR A 3 -8.63 -48.47 -33.07
C THR A 3 -10.07 -48.02 -33.25
N GLU A 4 -10.53 -46.90 -32.70
CA GLU A 4 -10.35 -45.58 -33.27
C GLU A 4 -10.99 -44.56 -32.31
N ASN A 5 -10.19 -43.76 -31.62
CA ASN A 5 -10.66 -42.48 -31.08
C ASN A 5 -9.80 -41.31 -31.58
N LYS A 6 -9.03 -41.56 -32.67
CA LYS A 6 -8.14 -40.57 -33.29
C LYS A 6 -8.89 -39.65 -34.27
N GLY A 7 -10.02 -40.09 -34.84
CA GLY A 7 -10.83 -39.32 -35.79
C GLY A 7 -11.68 -38.22 -35.13
N PHE A 8 -12.28 -38.51 -33.96
CA PHE A 8 -13.09 -37.55 -33.21
C PHE A 8 -12.24 -36.39 -32.70
N ILE A 9 -11.11 -36.69 -32.04
CA ILE A 9 -10.18 -35.67 -31.56
C ILE A 9 -9.67 -34.82 -32.73
N ARG A 10 -9.32 -35.41 -33.89
CA ARG A 10 -8.87 -34.67 -35.09
C ARG A 10 -9.89 -33.69 -35.67
N ARG A 11 -11.18 -34.02 -35.65
CA ARG A 11 -12.26 -33.17 -36.18
C ARG A 11 -12.59 -32.00 -35.26
N TYR A 12 -12.50 -32.18 -33.94
CA TYR A 12 -12.77 -31.14 -32.95
C TYR A 12 -11.52 -30.44 -32.41
N ARG A 13 -10.30 -30.77 -32.88
CA ARG A 13 -9.06 -30.05 -32.50
C ARG A 13 -9.20 -28.53 -32.56
N PRO A 14 -9.72 -27.92 -33.65
CA PRO A 14 -9.83 -26.46 -33.67
C PRO A 14 -10.78 -25.95 -32.58
N ALA A 15 -11.91 -26.62 -32.35
CA ALA A 15 -12.86 -26.23 -31.31
C ALA A 15 -12.28 -26.40 -29.89
N ILE A 16 -11.54 -27.47 -29.64
CA ILE A 16 -10.85 -27.71 -28.35
C ILE A 16 -9.74 -26.68 -28.14
N ILE A 17 -8.98 -26.33 -29.18
CA ILE A 17 -7.94 -25.29 -29.13
C ILE A 17 -8.57 -23.92 -28.84
N ILE A 18 -9.67 -23.58 -29.50
CA ILE A 18 -10.40 -22.33 -29.26
C ILE A 18 -10.94 -22.29 -27.84
N ALA A 19 -11.58 -23.37 -27.36
CA ALA A 19 -12.08 -23.45 -26.00
C ALA A 19 -10.95 -23.32 -24.96
N ALA A 20 -9.81 -23.98 -25.18
CA ALA A 20 -8.64 -23.84 -24.32
C ALA A 20 -8.09 -22.40 -24.32
N LEU A 21 -8.03 -21.76 -25.49
CA LEU A 21 -7.58 -20.37 -25.61
C LEU A 21 -8.54 -19.41 -24.88
N ILE A 22 -9.85 -19.62 -24.98
CA ILE A 22 -10.85 -18.86 -24.23
C ILE A 22 -10.63 -19.03 -22.72
N VAL A 23 -10.41 -20.25 -22.24
CA VAL A 23 -10.12 -20.49 -20.81
C VAL A 23 -8.85 -19.77 -20.38
N VAL A 24 -7.78 -19.80 -21.17
CA VAL A 24 -6.54 -19.06 -20.87
C VAL A 24 -6.79 -17.56 -20.80
N VAL A 25 -7.56 -16.99 -21.73
CA VAL A 25 -7.91 -15.56 -21.74
C VAL A 25 -8.72 -15.19 -20.49
N ILE A 26 -9.69 -16.02 -20.10
CA ILE A 26 -10.51 -15.81 -18.90
C ILE A 26 -9.64 -15.84 -17.64
N VAL A 27 -8.73 -16.83 -17.54
CA VAL A 27 -7.82 -16.92 -16.40
C VAL A 27 -6.89 -15.71 -16.38
N ALA A 28 -6.30 -15.33 -17.51
CA ALA A 28 -5.39 -14.19 -17.61
C ALA A 28 -6.07 -12.84 -17.31
N SER A 29 -7.37 -12.70 -17.59
CA SER A 29 -8.12 -11.48 -17.30
C SER A 29 -8.53 -11.36 -15.83
N ASN A 30 -8.72 -12.49 -15.14
CA ASN A 30 -9.11 -12.54 -13.72
C ASN A 30 -7.92 -12.68 -12.76
N TRP A 31 -6.74 -13.08 -13.25
CA TRP A 31 -5.55 -13.21 -12.43
C TRP A 31 -4.92 -11.83 -12.16
N SER A 32 -4.88 -11.43 -10.88
CA SER A 32 -4.22 -10.20 -10.46
C SER A 32 -2.74 -10.42 -10.13
N LEU A 33 -1.88 -9.54 -10.64
CA LEU A 33 -0.43 -9.62 -10.48
C LEU A 33 0.07 -8.62 -9.42
N PRO A 34 1.17 -8.92 -8.70
CA PRO A 34 1.69 -8.05 -7.63
C PRO A 34 2.48 -6.85 -8.18
N TYR A 35 1.83 -6.05 -9.02
CA TYR A 35 2.37 -4.85 -9.66
C TYR A 35 1.45 -3.64 -9.44
N VAL A 36 1.99 -2.47 -9.71
CA VAL A 36 1.27 -1.19 -9.75
C VAL A 36 1.66 -0.49 -11.04
N LEU A 37 0.66 -0.07 -11.81
CA LEU A 37 0.83 0.71 -13.02
C LEU A 37 0.66 2.19 -12.68
N TYR A 38 1.57 3.03 -13.15
CA TYR A 38 1.48 4.48 -13.07
C TYR A 38 1.31 5.09 -14.46
N GLY A 39 0.47 6.09 -14.57
CA GLY A 39 0.25 6.81 -15.83
C GLY A 39 -0.18 8.25 -15.61
N PRO A 40 -0.35 9.02 -16.69
CA PRO A 40 -0.87 10.38 -16.61
C PRO A 40 -2.26 10.38 -15.94
N GLY A 41 -2.50 11.35 -15.06
CA GLY A 41 -3.80 11.61 -14.47
C GLY A 41 -4.47 12.85 -15.07
N SER A 42 -5.42 13.42 -14.33
CA SER A 42 -6.09 14.67 -14.68
C SER A 42 -5.16 15.88 -14.53
N ALA A 43 -5.51 16.97 -15.22
CA ALA A 43 -4.92 18.28 -15.03
C ALA A 43 -6.07 19.29 -14.94
N GLU A 44 -6.27 19.87 -13.77
CA GLU A 44 -7.41 20.74 -13.48
C GLU A 44 -6.92 22.14 -13.07
N PRO A 45 -7.58 23.24 -13.51
CA PRO A 45 -7.17 24.58 -13.11
C PRO A 45 -7.18 24.79 -11.60
N VAL A 46 -6.18 25.49 -11.07
CA VAL A 46 -6.06 25.80 -9.63
C VAL A 46 -7.00 26.94 -9.21
N HIS A 47 -7.24 27.92 -10.08
CA HIS A 47 -7.97 29.15 -9.74
C HIS A 47 -9.34 28.94 -9.07
N PRO A 48 -10.19 27.97 -9.48
CA PRO A 48 -11.46 27.73 -8.80
C PRO A 48 -11.34 27.23 -7.35
N ARG A 49 -10.13 26.84 -6.92
CA ARG A 49 -9.87 26.26 -5.59
C ARG A 49 -9.12 27.18 -4.64
N VAL A 50 -8.64 28.34 -5.11
CA VAL A 50 -7.85 29.28 -4.32
C VAL A 50 -8.41 30.69 -4.47
N GLU A 51 -8.77 31.30 -3.35
CA GLU A 51 -9.19 32.69 -3.28
C GLU A 51 -8.03 33.57 -2.79
N THR A 52 -7.77 34.67 -3.48
CA THR A 52 -6.73 35.64 -3.12
C THR A 52 -7.35 37.02 -3.00
N ASP A 53 -6.97 37.77 -1.97
CA ASP A 53 -7.50 39.14 -1.73
C ASP A 53 -7.18 40.12 -2.86
N HIS A 54 -6.20 39.81 -3.72
CA HIS A 54 -5.76 40.65 -4.82
C HIS A 54 -5.75 39.86 -6.13
N LYS A 55 -6.01 40.54 -7.26
CA LYS A 55 -5.84 39.95 -8.59
C LYS A 55 -4.36 39.69 -8.85
N VAL A 56 -4.01 38.43 -9.01
CA VAL A 56 -2.65 38.01 -9.40
C VAL A 56 -2.63 37.93 -10.92
N ASP A 57 -1.88 38.81 -11.59
CA ASP A 57 -1.63 38.71 -13.03
C ASP A 57 -0.65 37.56 -13.28
N GLN A 58 -1.16 36.44 -13.80
CA GLN A 58 -0.36 35.25 -14.08
C GLN A 58 -0.28 34.99 -15.58
N LYS A 59 0.96 34.95 -16.10
CA LYS A 59 1.23 34.55 -17.49
C LYS A 59 1.24 33.03 -17.59
N GLY A 60 0.06 32.45 -17.77
CA GLY A 60 -0.16 31.00 -17.91
C GLY A 60 -1.11 30.43 -16.86
N GLU A 61 -1.50 29.18 -17.03
CA GLU A 61 -2.40 28.49 -16.09
C GLU A 61 -1.62 27.57 -15.15
N LEU A 62 -1.87 27.70 -13.85
CA LEU A 62 -1.44 26.71 -12.87
C LEU A 62 -2.45 25.57 -12.82
N LEU A 63 -1.99 24.34 -13.01
CA LEU A 63 -2.81 23.14 -13.04
C LEU A 63 -2.49 22.21 -11.86
N PHE A 64 -3.53 21.74 -11.18
CA PHE A 64 -3.46 20.57 -10.32
C PHE A 64 -3.40 19.32 -11.18
N THR A 65 -2.20 18.77 -11.30
CA THR A 65 -1.96 17.52 -12.03
C THR A 65 -1.98 16.33 -11.10
N THR A 66 -2.61 15.24 -11.52
CA THR A 66 -2.60 13.96 -10.80
C THR A 66 -1.82 12.90 -11.58
N VAL A 67 -1.40 11.86 -10.86
CA VAL A 67 -0.85 10.63 -11.45
C VAL A 67 -1.84 9.52 -11.17
N SER A 68 -2.30 8.84 -12.22
CA SER A 68 -3.18 7.69 -12.05
C SER A 68 -2.36 6.48 -11.58
N SER A 69 -2.89 5.75 -10.61
CA SER A 69 -2.28 4.52 -10.09
C SER A 69 -3.28 3.39 -10.11
N TYR A 70 -2.92 2.29 -10.77
CA TYR A 70 -3.73 1.09 -10.85
C TYR A 70 -3.00 -0.08 -10.20
N SER A 71 -3.50 -0.51 -9.05
CA SER A 71 -2.94 -1.61 -8.27
C SER A 71 -3.49 -2.96 -8.74
N LYS A 72 -2.68 -4.02 -8.62
CA LYS A 72 -3.08 -5.41 -8.91
C LYS A 72 -3.60 -5.61 -10.35
N PRO A 73 -2.86 -5.16 -11.38
CA PRO A 73 -3.28 -5.32 -12.77
C PRO A 73 -3.35 -6.77 -13.19
N ASN A 74 -4.22 -7.07 -14.17
CA ASN A 74 -4.21 -8.35 -14.85
C ASN A 74 -3.14 -8.39 -15.95
N VAL A 75 -2.97 -9.55 -16.58
CA VAL A 75 -1.94 -9.77 -17.61
C VAL A 75 -2.10 -8.79 -18.78
N PHE A 76 -3.33 -8.55 -19.23
CA PHE A 76 -3.61 -7.66 -20.36
C PHE A 76 -3.29 -6.19 -20.06
N SER A 77 -3.59 -5.72 -18.85
CA SER A 77 -3.23 -4.38 -18.40
C SER A 77 -1.71 -4.16 -18.40
N ILE A 78 -0.94 -5.17 -18.00
CA ILE A 78 0.53 -5.11 -18.05
C ILE A 78 1.03 -5.05 -19.49
N ILE A 79 0.49 -5.88 -20.39
CA ILE A 79 0.87 -5.84 -21.82
C ILE A 79 0.57 -4.47 -22.41
N TYR A 80 -0.61 -3.91 -22.12
CA TYR A 80 -0.97 -2.56 -22.55
C TYR A 80 0.01 -1.50 -22.00
N ALA A 81 0.41 -1.62 -20.73
CA ALA A 81 1.40 -0.74 -20.13
C ALA A 81 2.79 -0.84 -20.77
N TRP A 82 3.20 -2.05 -21.11
CA TRP A 82 4.49 -2.28 -21.74
C TRP A 82 4.57 -1.70 -23.15
N LEU A 83 3.44 -1.66 -23.87
CA LEU A 83 3.34 -1.06 -25.21
C LEU A 83 3.16 0.47 -25.18
N ASN A 84 2.82 1.05 -24.02
CA ASN A 84 2.57 2.49 -23.90
C ASN A 84 3.78 3.19 -23.23
N PRO A 85 4.52 4.05 -23.95
CA PRO A 85 5.73 4.69 -23.41
C PRO A 85 5.46 5.70 -22.29
N LYS A 86 4.19 6.06 -22.03
CA LYS A 86 3.80 7.01 -20.98
C LYS A 86 3.40 6.32 -19.66
N MET A 87 3.52 5.00 -19.57
CA MET A 87 3.16 4.26 -18.38
C MET A 87 4.39 3.60 -17.76
N ASP A 88 4.43 3.57 -16.44
CA ASP A 88 5.49 2.95 -15.65
C ASP A 88 4.94 1.74 -14.90
N ILE A 89 5.73 0.67 -14.84
CA ILE A 89 5.37 -0.60 -14.23
C ILE A 89 6.27 -0.81 -13.03
N GLN A 90 5.71 -0.77 -11.83
CA GLN A 90 6.46 -1.02 -10.61
C GLN A 90 5.95 -2.28 -9.91
N THR A 91 6.84 -2.99 -9.22
CA THR A 91 6.41 -4.08 -8.34
C THR A 91 5.61 -3.50 -7.17
N GLN A 92 4.64 -4.26 -6.66
CA GLN A 92 3.84 -3.82 -5.52
C GLN A 92 4.72 -3.49 -4.32
N ALA A 93 5.73 -4.32 -4.04
CA ALA A 93 6.67 -4.07 -2.96
C ALA A 93 7.41 -2.73 -3.12
N LYS A 94 7.85 -2.37 -4.32
CA LYS A 94 8.53 -1.08 -4.54
C LYS A 94 7.55 0.10 -4.41
N ALA A 95 6.33 -0.06 -4.94
CA ALA A 95 5.28 0.95 -4.87
C ALA A 95 4.81 1.23 -3.43
N THR A 96 4.85 0.24 -2.55
CA THR A 96 4.45 0.38 -1.15
C THR A 96 5.62 0.55 -0.19
N GLY A 97 6.85 0.77 -0.67
CA GLY A 97 8.03 0.91 0.19
C GLY A 97 8.44 -0.38 0.94
N GLY A 98 7.97 -1.54 0.48
CA GLY A 98 8.32 -2.85 1.01
C GLY A 98 7.34 -3.41 2.03
N THR A 99 6.17 -2.80 2.19
CA THR A 99 5.13 -3.27 3.11
C THR A 99 4.62 -4.67 2.71
N VAL A 100 4.08 -5.39 3.70
CA VAL A 100 3.52 -6.73 3.48
C VAL A 100 2.29 -6.75 2.58
N SER A 101 1.52 -5.66 2.59
CA SER A 101 0.23 -5.59 1.89
C SER A 101 -0.12 -4.14 1.55
N LEU A 102 -1.08 -3.98 0.64
CA LEU A 102 -1.63 -2.67 0.30
C LEU A 102 -2.45 -2.08 1.45
N SER A 103 -3.10 -2.92 2.26
CA SER A 103 -3.81 -2.47 3.46
C SER A 103 -2.85 -1.96 4.53
N ALA A 104 -1.76 -2.68 4.79
CA ALA A 104 -0.68 -2.22 5.68
C ALA A 104 -0.14 -0.84 5.25
N TYR A 105 0.14 -0.69 3.94
CA TYR A 105 0.55 0.59 3.38
C TYR A 105 -0.49 1.70 3.59
N ARG A 106 -1.77 1.43 3.31
CA ARG A 106 -2.86 2.40 3.49
C ARG A 106 -3.03 2.81 4.96
N ASN A 107 -2.95 1.87 5.89
CA ASN A 107 -3.04 2.14 7.32
C ASN A 107 -1.87 3.03 7.78
N LEU A 108 -0.65 2.72 7.33
CA LEU A 108 0.52 3.54 7.61
C LEU A 108 0.36 4.96 7.06
N MET A 109 -0.11 5.10 5.81
CA MET A 109 -0.36 6.42 5.20
C MET A 109 -1.47 7.19 5.92
N ALA A 110 -2.53 6.52 6.37
CA ALA A 110 -3.60 7.13 7.14
C ALA A 110 -3.08 7.69 8.47
N TRP A 111 -2.27 6.90 9.20
CA TRP A 111 -1.62 7.38 10.41
C TRP A 111 -0.65 8.54 10.14
N MET A 112 0.11 8.51 9.05
CA MET A 112 0.99 9.63 8.68
C MET A 112 0.20 10.92 8.43
N ARG A 113 -0.98 10.81 7.80
CA ARG A 113 -1.89 11.94 7.60
C ARG A 113 -2.42 12.46 8.94
N ASP A 114 -2.97 11.58 9.76
CA ASP A 114 -3.57 11.94 11.06
C ASP A 114 -2.53 12.56 12.01
N SER A 115 -1.33 11.99 12.06
CA SER A 115 -0.22 12.52 12.85
C SER A 115 0.27 13.87 12.33
N SER A 116 0.29 14.08 11.00
CA SER A 116 0.64 15.38 10.43
C SER A 116 -0.38 16.46 10.80
N GLU A 117 -1.68 16.12 10.79
CA GLU A 117 -2.76 17.01 11.21
C GLU A 117 -2.63 17.35 12.71
N ALA A 118 -2.42 16.35 13.56
CA ALA A 118 -2.21 16.55 14.99
C ALA A 118 -0.96 17.40 15.31
N ASN A 119 0.14 17.15 14.60
CA ASN A 119 1.38 17.93 14.77
C ASN A 119 1.20 19.38 14.31
N ALA A 120 0.45 19.63 13.23
CA ALA A 120 0.14 20.98 12.78
C ALA A 120 -0.71 21.73 13.82
N LEU A 121 -1.70 21.05 14.42
CA LEU A 121 -2.50 21.59 15.52
C LEU A 121 -1.63 21.92 16.73
N LEU A 122 -0.77 20.99 17.15
CA LEU A 122 0.17 21.20 18.25
C LEU A 122 1.04 22.43 18.00
N ALA A 123 1.65 22.54 16.82
CA ALA A 123 2.48 23.68 16.46
C ALA A 123 1.71 25.01 16.50
N ALA A 124 0.47 25.05 15.99
CA ALA A 124 -0.36 26.25 16.04
C ALA A 124 -0.71 26.66 17.49
N TYR A 125 -1.06 25.71 18.35
CA TYR A 125 -1.36 25.97 19.75
C TYR A 125 -0.14 26.42 20.54
N THR A 126 1.02 25.79 20.29
CA THR A 126 2.30 26.23 20.86
C THR A 126 2.64 27.66 20.45
N ALA A 127 2.42 28.04 19.20
CA ALA A 127 2.64 29.41 18.73
C ALA A 127 1.69 30.44 19.38
N MET A 128 0.50 30.01 19.81
CA MET A 128 -0.47 30.84 20.54
C MET A 128 -0.28 30.82 22.07
N ASP A 129 0.74 30.15 22.58
CA ASP A 129 0.95 29.91 24.03
C ASP A 129 -0.29 29.29 24.71
N LYS A 130 -1.04 28.46 23.96
CA LYS A 130 -2.22 27.76 24.47
C LYS A 130 -1.85 26.33 24.85
N LYS A 131 -2.23 25.94 26.07
CA LYS A 131 -2.07 24.56 26.53
C LYS A 131 -3.00 23.62 25.75
N ILE A 132 -2.45 22.49 25.32
CA ILE A 132 -3.18 21.39 24.68
C ILE A 132 -2.82 20.09 25.39
N ASP A 133 -3.82 19.22 25.61
CA ASP A 133 -3.63 17.90 26.21
C ASP A 133 -3.24 16.91 25.11
N VAL A 134 -1.98 16.46 25.12
CA VAL A 134 -1.43 15.50 24.14
C VAL A 134 -1.49 14.11 24.76
N LYS A 135 -2.22 13.19 24.12
CA LYS A 135 -2.34 11.79 24.56
C LYS A 135 -1.70 10.86 23.55
N GLU A 136 -0.64 10.19 23.97
CA GLU A 136 -0.02 9.12 23.21
C GLU A 136 -0.95 7.89 23.17
N GLN A 137 -1.22 7.38 21.97
CA GLN A 137 -2.14 6.25 21.76
C GLN A 137 -1.42 4.92 21.51
N GLY A 138 -0.08 4.93 21.42
CA GLY A 138 0.75 3.77 21.17
C GLY A 138 1.89 4.08 20.21
N ILE A 139 2.62 3.04 19.80
CA ILE A 139 3.75 3.14 18.86
C ILE A 139 3.38 2.47 17.55
N ILE A 140 3.43 3.21 16.45
CA ILE A 140 3.17 2.64 15.13
C ILE A 140 4.36 1.82 14.62
N VAL A 141 4.07 0.71 13.95
CA VAL A 141 5.03 -0.07 13.19
C VAL A 141 5.22 0.57 11.82
N ASN A 142 6.29 1.36 11.67
CA ASN A 142 6.61 2.03 10.41
C ASN A 142 7.33 1.10 9.42
N SER A 143 8.33 0.35 9.88
CA SER A 143 9.10 -0.55 9.03
C SER A 143 9.76 -1.65 9.84
N PHE A 144 10.29 -2.65 9.13
CA PHE A 144 10.98 -3.79 9.71
C PHE A 144 12.43 -3.88 9.23
N ILE A 145 13.32 -4.30 10.13
CA ILE A 145 14.66 -4.75 9.76
C ILE A 145 14.57 -6.07 9.00
N LYS A 146 15.50 -6.30 8.05
CA LYS A 146 15.47 -7.47 7.14
C LYS A 146 15.38 -8.82 7.85
N GLU A 147 16.00 -8.95 9.02
CA GLU A 147 16.14 -10.22 9.75
C GLU A 147 15.07 -10.40 10.86
N THR A 148 13.99 -9.62 10.82
CA THR A 148 12.93 -9.75 11.83
C THR A 148 12.09 -11.02 11.61
N LYS A 149 11.66 -11.64 12.71
CA LYS A 149 10.61 -12.67 12.70
C LYS A 149 9.20 -12.11 12.93
N ALA A 150 9.09 -10.83 13.30
CA ALA A 150 7.81 -10.22 13.66
C ALA A 150 6.76 -10.33 12.53
N ARG A 151 7.23 -10.24 11.28
CA ARG A 151 6.40 -10.37 10.08
C ARG A 151 5.83 -11.78 9.91
N GLU A 152 6.62 -12.81 10.20
CA GLU A 152 6.17 -14.21 10.18
C GLU A 152 5.13 -14.50 11.27
N HIS A 153 5.20 -13.75 12.37
CA HIS A 153 4.24 -13.79 13.46
C HIS A 153 3.04 -12.85 13.29
N GLY A 154 2.85 -12.28 12.09
CA GLY A 154 1.63 -11.57 11.71
C GLY A 154 1.65 -10.06 11.90
N LEU A 155 2.74 -9.47 12.43
CA LEU A 155 2.85 -8.01 12.57
C LEU A 155 3.07 -7.35 11.21
N GLN A 156 2.38 -6.24 10.97
CA GLN A 156 2.39 -5.52 9.70
C GLN A 156 2.72 -4.04 9.89
N GLU A 157 3.19 -3.39 8.82
CA GLU A 157 3.30 -1.94 8.83
C GLU A 157 1.91 -1.30 9.01
N GLY A 158 1.84 -0.22 9.77
CA GLY A 158 0.58 0.43 10.13
C GLY A 158 -0.08 -0.11 11.40
N ASP A 159 0.40 -1.23 11.95
CA ASP A 159 -0.08 -1.72 13.26
C ASP A 159 0.34 -0.76 14.39
N ILE A 160 -0.52 -0.59 15.40
CA ILE A 160 -0.23 0.22 16.59
C ILE A 160 0.00 -0.69 17.80
N ILE A 161 1.22 -0.68 18.32
CA ILE A 161 1.59 -1.39 19.54
C ILE A 161 1.17 -0.54 20.73
N THR A 162 0.20 -1.03 21.50
CA THR A 162 -0.28 -0.36 22.73
C THR A 162 0.35 -0.93 24.00
N SER A 163 0.83 -2.18 23.95
CA SER A 163 1.58 -2.81 25.05
C SER A 163 2.42 -3.99 24.57
N VAL A 164 3.46 -4.33 25.35
CA VAL A 164 4.28 -5.53 25.19
C VAL A 164 4.48 -6.19 26.55
N ASP A 165 4.17 -7.49 26.66
CA ASP A 165 4.21 -8.25 27.93
C ASP A 165 3.46 -7.55 29.09
N GLY A 166 2.36 -6.86 28.79
CA GLY A 166 1.57 -6.11 29.78
C GLY A 166 2.13 -4.72 30.14
N VAL A 167 3.30 -4.33 29.61
CA VAL A 167 3.87 -2.99 29.78
C VAL A 167 3.33 -2.07 28.67
N LYS A 168 2.78 -0.91 29.04
CA LYS A 168 2.26 0.08 28.07
C LYS A 168 3.38 0.60 27.17
N ALA A 169 3.07 0.72 25.89
CA ALA A 169 4.01 1.08 24.84
C ALA A 169 3.76 2.52 24.37
N ASN A 170 4.14 3.50 25.21
CA ASN A 170 3.90 4.93 24.92
C ASN A 170 5.12 5.66 24.35
N ASN A 171 6.32 5.09 24.52
CA ASN A 171 7.57 5.70 24.07
C ASN A 171 8.38 4.68 23.26
N ALA A 172 8.65 5.00 22.00
CA ALA A 172 9.40 4.13 21.09
C ALA A 172 10.82 3.81 21.56
N GLU A 173 11.49 4.78 22.19
CA GLU A 173 12.85 4.61 22.70
C GLU A 173 12.87 3.66 23.92
N GLU A 174 11.91 3.82 24.83
CA GLU A 174 11.77 2.94 25.99
C GLU A 174 11.40 1.52 25.56
N LEU A 175 10.47 1.38 24.62
CA LEU A 175 10.11 0.07 24.06
C LEU A 175 11.31 -0.59 23.36
N SER A 176 12.08 0.18 22.58
CA SER A 176 13.29 -0.33 21.91
C SER A 176 14.34 -0.82 22.92
N LYS A 177 14.56 -0.06 24.00
CA LYS A 177 15.46 -0.46 25.11
C LYS A 177 14.95 -1.74 25.79
N TYR A 178 13.66 -1.82 26.08
CA TYR A 178 13.02 -2.98 26.69
C TYR A 178 13.20 -4.24 25.82
N LEU A 179 12.87 -4.17 24.52
CA LEU A 179 13.00 -5.29 23.58
C LEU A 179 14.46 -5.70 23.39
N SER A 180 15.38 -4.73 23.34
CA SER A 180 16.82 -5.00 23.23
C SER A 180 17.37 -5.71 24.47
N SER A 181 16.84 -5.42 25.66
CA SER A 181 17.22 -6.13 26.89
C SER A 181 16.73 -7.59 26.92
N LYS A 182 15.65 -7.91 26.19
CA LYS A 182 15.05 -9.24 26.12
C LYS A 182 15.60 -10.17 25.03
N LYS A 183 16.51 -9.68 24.17
CA LYS A 183 17.16 -10.42 23.07
C LYS A 183 17.82 -11.76 23.48
N GLY A 184 17.99 -12.02 24.79
CA GLY A 184 18.49 -13.28 25.36
C GLY A 184 17.45 -14.36 25.70
N ARG A 185 16.14 -14.11 25.64
CA ARG A 185 15.10 -15.14 25.88
C ARG A 185 14.27 -15.38 24.61
N ARG A 186 14.28 -16.62 24.12
CA ARG A 186 13.50 -17.10 22.97
C ARG A 186 12.04 -16.63 23.07
N TYR A 187 11.59 -15.79 22.13
CA TYR A 187 10.18 -15.47 21.96
C TYR A 187 9.46 -16.66 21.34
N GLY A 188 8.84 -17.46 22.20
CA GLY A 188 7.64 -18.23 21.87
C GLY A 188 6.46 -17.50 22.48
N GLN A 189 5.47 -17.17 21.65
CA GLN A 189 4.16 -16.62 22.03
C GLN A 189 4.12 -15.14 22.41
N ALA A 190 3.84 -14.29 21.43
CA ALA A 190 3.19 -13.01 21.66
C ALA A 190 1.86 -13.03 20.87
N GLY A 191 0.77 -13.31 21.57
CA GLY A 191 -0.58 -13.14 21.03
C GLY A 191 -0.92 -11.66 21.04
N GLY A 192 -0.84 -11.01 19.87
CA GLY A 192 -1.36 -9.67 19.66
C GLY A 192 -2.83 -9.74 19.30
N HIS A 193 -3.71 -9.26 20.19
CA HIS A 193 -5.09 -8.95 19.82
C HIS A 193 -5.09 -7.67 18.98
N ALA A 194 -5.05 -7.82 17.66
CA ALA A 194 -5.46 -6.77 16.74
C ALA A 194 -6.99 -6.64 16.81
N ARG A 195 -7.49 -5.47 17.21
CA ARG A 195 -8.88 -5.08 16.94
C ARG A 195 -8.87 -4.24 15.67
N GLY A 196 -9.71 -4.65 14.72
CA GLY A 196 -9.82 -4.06 13.38
C GLY A 196 -10.65 -2.79 13.34
#